data_AF-A0A4Q3XKC0-F1
#
_entry.id   AF-A0A4Q3XKC0-F1
#
_cell.length_a   1.000
_cell.length_b   1.000
_cell.length_c   1.000
_cell.angle_alpha   90.00
_cell.angle_beta   90.00
_cell.angle_gamma   90.00
#
_symmetry.space_group_name_H-M   'P 1'
#
loop_
_entity.id
_entity.type
_entity.pdbx_description
1 polymer ?
#
loop_
_entity_poly.entity_id
_entity_poly.type
_entity_poly.pdbx_seq_one_letter_code
_entity_poly.pdbx_strand_id
1 'polypeptide(L)'
;MALVAFDAIAARPWLPDYFMRNTISQPNSLQPYERFGEQVLRLELTPMQSFLAVPAVLGFVVGSAADIGQQPPQEVLDGTMSREEYFEHAVAPWRALDPVEFPFMHHILEEFAEHEDRDQFAAGLDLLLARLRLQATR
;
A
#
# COMPACT_ATOMS: atom_id res chain seq x y z
N MET A 1 -3.22 -12.87 2.72
CA MET A 1 -4.05 -12.61 1.53
C MET A 1 -3.77 -11.21 0.95
N ALA A 2 -3.86 -10.15 1.78
CA ALA A 2 -3.49 -8.79 1.35
C ALA A 2 -2.07 -8.65 0.77
N LEU A 3 -1.04 -9.23 1.41
CA LEU A 3 0.34 -9.24 0.87
C LEU A 3 0.43 -9.90 -0.51
N VAL A 4 -0.24 -11.04 -0.71
CA VAL A 4 -0.25 -11.74 -2.02
C VAL A 4 -0.93 -10.89 -3.10
N ALA A 5 -2.02 -10.19 -2.74
CA ALA A 5 -2.69 -9.28 -3.65
C ALA A 5 -1.81 -8.07 -3.99
N PHE A 6 -1.15 -7.49 -2.98
CA PHE A 6 -0.18 -6.42 -3.16
C PHE A 6 0.95 -6.83 -4.11
N ASP A 7 1.64 -7.95 -3.85
CA ASP A 7 2.74 -8.45 -4.68
C ASP A 7 2.27 -8.68 -6.14
N ALA A 8 1.05 -9.22 -6.32
CA ALA A 8 0.48 -9.48 -7.64
C ALA A 8 0.10 -8.22 -8.43
N ILE A 9 -0.27 -7.14 -7.74
CA ILE A 9 -0.62 -5.85 -8.34
C ILE A 9 0.66 -5.05 -8.62
N ALA A 10 1.60 -4.98 -7.67
CA ALA A 10 2.86 -4.27 -7.83
C ALA A 10 3.69 -4.84 -9.01
N ALA A 11 3.65 -6.15 -9.24
CA ALA A 11 4.29 -6.78 -10.40
C ALA A 11 3.65 -6.44 -11.76
N ARG A 12 2.52 -5.74 -11.78
CA ARG A 12 1.73 -5.44 -12.98
C ARG A 12 1.24 -3.98 -12.93
N PRO A 13 2.06 -3.01 -13.37
CA PRO A 13 1.74 -1.57 -13.27
C PRO A 13 0.43 -1.17 -13.96
N TRP A 14 -0.01 -1.94 -14.96
CA TRP A 14 -1.30 -1.75 -15.64
C TRP A 14 -2.50 -2.26 -14.84
N LEU A 15 -2.30 -3.15 -13.87
CA LEU A 15 -3.37 -3.85 -13.17
C LEU A 15 -4.20 -2.93 -12.25
N PRO A 16 -3.65 -1.99 -11.47
CA PRO A 16 -4.45 -1.05 -10.67
C PRO A 16 -5.51 -0.30 -11.48
N ASP A 17 -5.22 0.02 -12.76
CA ASP A 17 -6.14 0.68 -13.68
C ASP A 17 -7.31 -0.18 -14.13
N TYR A 18 -7.34 -1.47 -13.81
CA TYR A 18 -8.47 -2.35 -14.12
C TYR A 18 -8.99 -3.08 -12.90
N PHE A 19 -8.16 -3.20 -11.87
CA PHE A 19 -8.47 -3.92 -10.65
C PHE A 19 -9.68 -3.29 -9.98
N MET A 20 -10.72 -4.10 -9.74
CA MET A 20 -11.93 -3.70 -9.01
C MET A 20 -12.78 -2.59 -9.65
N ARG A 21 -12.48 -2.12 -10.86
CA ARG A 21 -13.26 -1.06 -11.54
C ARG A 21 -14.72 -1.41 -11.81
N ASN A 22 -15.11 -2.69 -11.70
CA ASN A 22 -16.49 -3.09 -11.97
C ASN A 22 -16.90 -4.41 -11.25
N THR A 23 -16.85 -4.42 -9.92
CA THR A 23 -17.28 -5.56 -9.09
C THR A 23 -18.74 -5.98 -9.30
N ILE A 24 -19.60 -5.08 -9.77
CA ILE A 24 -21.02 -5.37 -9.98
C ILE A 24 -21.25 -6.25 -11.23
N SER A 25 -20.39 -6.15 -12.25
CA SER A 25 -20.58 -6.87 -13.53
C SER A 25 -19.43 -7.79 -13.94
N GLN A 26 -18.30 -7.77 -13.22
CA GLN A 26 -17.15 -8.64 -13.52
C GLN A 26 -16.98 -9.73 -12.45
N PRO A 27 -17.31 -11.00 -12.78
CA PRO A 27 -17.20 -12.13 -11.85
C PRO A 27 -15.80 -12.31 -11.24
N ASN A 28 -14.76 -11.99 -12.01
CA ASN A 28 -13.38 -12.09 -11.58
C ASN A 28 -13.00 -11.05 -10.51
N SER A 29 -13.75 -9.95 -10.40
CA SER A 29 -13.56 -8.92 -9.36
C SER A 29 -14.34 -9.27 -8.08
N LEU A 30 -15.38 -10.09 -8.17
CA LEU A 30 -16.13 -10.58 -7.00
C LEU A 30 -15.33 -11.58 -6.18
N GLN A 31 -14.52 -12.44 -6.81
CA GLN A 31 -13.75 -13.46 -6.08
C GLN A 31 -12.72 -12.87 -5.09
N PRO A 32 -11.90 -11.86 -5.46
CA PRO A 32 -11.07 -11.16 -4.49
C PRO A 32 -11.90 -10.52 -3.38
N TYR A 33 -12.98 -9.80 -3.73
CA TYR A 33 -13.84 -9.15 -2.75
C TYR A 33 -14.40 -10.12 -1.71
N GLU A 34 -14.91 -11.27 -2.14
CA GLU A 34 -15.41 -12.33 -1.27
C GLU A 34 -14.30 -12.87 -0.36
N ARG A 35 -13.11 -13.18 -0.91
CA ARG A 35 -11.97 -13.65 -0.11
C ARG A 35 -11.53 -12.63 0.96
N PHE A 36 -11.64 -11.33 0.69
CA PHE A 36 -11.37 -10.30 1.70
C PHE A 36 -12.49 -10.29 2.75
N GLY A 37 -13.75 -10.40 2.32
CA GLY A 37 -14.91 -10.56 3.19
C GLY A 37 -14.79 -11.74 4.15
N GLU A 38 -14.38 -12.92 3.67
CA GLU A 38 -14.14 -14.12 4.49
C GLU A 38 -13.12 -13.86 5.61
N GLN A 39 -12.09 -13.04 5.38
CA GLN A 39 -11.15 -12.66 6.43
C GLN A 39 -11.78 -11.71 7.45
N VAL A 40 -12.62 -10.77 7.00
CA VAL A 40 -13.33 -9.83 7.88
C VAL A 40 -14.39 -10.52 8.73
N LEU A 41 -15.05 -11.57 8.22
CA LEU A 41 -16.01 -12.36 8.99
C LEU A 41 -15.41 -12.97 10.26
N ARG A 42 -14.09 -13.23 10.27
CA ARG A 42 -13.37 -13.74 11.45
C ARG A 42 -13.22 -12.72 12.58
N LEU A 43 -13.52 -11.45 12.31
CA LEU A 43 -13.49 -10.36 13.29
C LEU A 43 -14.85 -10.16 13.98
N GLU A 44 -15.88 -10.94 13.63
CA GLU A 44 -17.22 -10.89 14.25
C GLU A 44 -17.85 -9.48 14.27
N LEU A 45 -17.47 -8.64 13.30
CA LEU A 45 -18.02 -7.31 13.10
C LEU A 45 -19.48 -7.38 12.66
N THR A 46 -20.25 -6.33 12.96
CA THR A 46 -21.63 -6.22 12.45
C THR A 46 -21.65 -6.13 10.91
N PRO A 47 -22.76 -6.47 10.24
CA PRO A 47 -22.83 -6.40 8.77
C PRO A 47 -22.43 -5.03 8.19
N MET A 48 -22.85 -3.94 8.84
CA MET A 48 -22.48 -2.58 8.43
C MET A 48 -20.98 -2.32 8.58
N GLN A 49 -20.38 -2.80 9.66
CA GLN A 49 -18.94 -2.64 9.90
C GLN A 49 -18.12 -3.46 8.89
N SER A 50 -18.54 -4.70 8.61
CA SER A 50 -17.93 -5.55 7.59
C SER A 50 -18.04 -4.94 6.19
N PHE A 51 -19.19 -4.35 5.86
CA PHE A 51 -19.41 -3.63 4.61
C PHE A 51 -18.45 -2.44 4.43
N LEU A 52 -18.11 -1.73 5.51
CA LEU A 52 -17.13 -0.63 5.46
C LEU A 52 -15.67 -1.12 5.50
N ALA A 53 -15.41 -2.24 6.17
CA ALA A 53 -14.06 -2.77 6.36
C ALA A 53 -13.44 -3.31 5.05
N VAL A 54 -14.20 -4.08 4.28
CA VAL A 54 -13.68 -4.74 3.07
C VAL A 54 -13.19 -3.72 2.02
N PRO A 55 -13.97 -2.68 1.64
CA PRO A 55 -13.50 -1.65 0.71
C PRO A 55 -12.32 -0.85 1.26
N ALA A 56 -12.25 -0.60 2.57
CA ALA A 56 -11.13 0.12 3.17
C ALA A 56 -9.81 -0.66 3.04
N VAL A 57 -9.82 -1.96 3.34
CA VAL A 57 -8.64 -2.82 3.19
C VAL A 57 -8.27 -2.97 1.72
N LEU A 58 -9.24 -3.23 0.85
CA LEU A 58 -8.99 -3.35 -0.59
C LEU A 58 -8.45 -2.06 -1.20
N GLY A 59 -9.04 -0.91 -0.86
CA GLY A 59 -8.57 0.39 -1.32
C GLY A 59 -7.14 0.67 -0.89
N PHE A 60 -6.78 0.32 0.35
CA PHE A 60 -5.40 0.43 0.84
C PHE A 60 -4.45 -0.48 0.04
N VAL A 61 -4.79 -1.76 -0.13
CA VAL A 61 -3.97 -2.71 -0.91
C VAL A 61 -3.73 -2.23 -2.34
N VAL A 62 -4.79 -1.81 -3.03
CA VAL A 62 -4.72 -1.37 -4.43
C VAL A 62 -3.98 -0.05 -4.55
N GLY A 63 -4.25 0.90 -3.66
CA GLY A 63 -3.60 2.21 -3.66
C GLY A 63 -2.10 2.10 -3.41
N SER A 64 -1.69 1.36 -2.35
CA SER A 64 -0.27 1.14 -2.06
C SER A 64 0.43 0.38 -3.18
N ALA A 65 -0.20 -0.67 -3.73
CA ALA A 65 0.40 -1.42 -4.84
C ALA A 65 0.48 -0.63 -6.14
N ALA A 66 -0.42 0.34 -6.36
CA ALA A 66 -0.35 1.23 -7.52
C ALA A 66 0.78 2.25 -7.41
N ASP A 67 0.99 2.78 -6.20
CA ASP A 67 2.06 3.74 -5.93
C ASP A 67 3.44 3.09 -6.08
N ILE A 68 3.62 1.91 -5.48
CA ILE A 68 4.86 1.13 -5.51
C ILE A 68 5.06 0.42 -6.86
N GLY A 69 3.97 0.04 -7.54
CA GLY A 69 4.01 -0.55 -8.87
C GLY A 69 4.37 0.42 -9.99
N GLN A 70 4.62 1.70 -9.68
CA GLN A 70 5.21 2.61 -10.65
C GLN A 70 6.58 2.06 -11.08
N GLN A 71 6.89 2.15 -12.37
CA GLN A 71 8.16 1.61 -12.86
C GLN A 71 9.31 2.33 -12.16
N PRO A 72 10.31 1.57 -11.65
CA PRO A 72 11.55 2.18 -11.20
C PRO A 72 12.15 3.06 -12.31
N PRO A 73 12.90 4.10 -11.95
CA PRO A 73 13.63 4.94 -12.89
C PRO A 73 14.46 4.10 -13.87
N GLN A 74 14.69 4.60 -15.09
CA GLN A 74 15.44 3.83 -16.09
C GLN A 74 16.84 3.45 -15.60
N GLU A 75 17.48 4.34 -14.83
CA GLU A 75 18.80 4.15 -14.24
C GLU A 75 18.85 2.98 -13.25
N VAL A 76 17.73 2.68 -12.58
CA VAL A 76 17.61 1.51 -11.70
C VAL A 76 17.29 0.26 -12.51
N LEU A 77 16.49 0.39 -13.58
CA LEU A 77 16.09 -0.73 -14.44
C LEU A 77 17.23 -1.26 -15.31
N ASP A 78 18.10 -0.38 -15.81
CA ASP A 78 19.24 -0.75 -16.65
C ASP A 78 20.51 -1.07 -15.84
N GLY A 79 20.46 -0.89 -14.52
CA GLY A 79 21.55 -1.19 -13.59
C GLY A 79 22.65 -0.12 -13.55
N THR A 80 22.40 1.06 -14.12
CA THR A 80 23.31 2.21 -14.03
C THR A 80 23.47 2.70 -12.58
N MET A 81 22.42 2.57 -11.77
CA MET A 81 22.40 2.91 -10.36
C MET A 81 21.67 1.84 -9.55
N SER A 82 22.09 1.62 -8.30
CA SER A 82 21.32 0.82 -7.35
C SER A 82 20.03 1.56 -6.93
N ARG A 83 19.05 0.82 -6.40
CA ARG A 83 17.82 1.41 -5.86
C ARG A 83 18.14 2.35 -4.70
N GLU A 84 19.06 1.94 -3.83
CA GLU A 84 19.54 2.72 -2.69
C GLU A 84 20.24 4.00 -3.16
N GLU A 85 21.11 3.90 -4.18
CA GLU A 85 21.75 5.07 -4.78
C GLU A 85 20.74 6.04 -5.38
N TYR A 86 19.68 5.54 -6.02
CA TYR A 86 18.61 6.39 -6.54
C TYR A 86 17.87 7.14 -5.43
N PHE A 87 17.47 6.45 -4.36
CA PHE A 87 16.79 7.09 -3.23
C PHE A 87 17.68 8.10 -2.52
N GLU A 88 18.97 7.81 -2.31
CA GLU A 88 19.94 8.76 -1.75
C GLU A 88 20.03 10.06 -2.56
N HIS A 89 20.09 9.94 -3.90
CA HIS A 89 20.07 11.12 -4.78
C HIS A 89 18.72 11.86 -4.73
N ALA A 90 17.60 11.12 -4.64
CA ALA A 90 16.27 11.71 -4.59
C ALA A 90 15.99 12.47 -3.29
N VAL A 91 16.55 12.03 -2.16
CA VAL A 91 16.38 12.70 -0.85
C VAL A 91 17.39 13.83 -0.60
N ALA A 92 18.49 13.90 -1.36
CA ALA A 92 19.50 14.96 -1.19
C ALA A 92 18.93 16.40 -1.28
N PRO A 93 18.02 16.74 -2.21
CA PRO A 93 17.34 18.03 -2.22
C PRO A 93 16.48 18.26 -0.97
N TRP A 94 15.91 17.21 -0.39
CA TRP A 94 15.06 17.31 0.80
C TRP A 94 15.87 17.58 2.07
N ARG A 95 17.10 17.05 2.16
CA ARG A 95 18.05 17.39 3.23
C ARG A 95 18.41 18.88 3.23
N ALA A 96 18.35 19.53 2.08
CA ALA A 96 18.63 20.97 1.94
C ALA A 96 17.42 21.88 2.26
N LEU A 97 16.23 21.32 2.50
CA LEU A 97 15.05 22.10 2.90
C LEU A 97 15.25 22.74 4.27
N ASP A 98 14.62 23.89 4.53
CA ASP A 98 14.70 24.54 5.84
C ASP A 98 14.06 23.64 6.92
N PRO A 99 14.79 23.23 7.98
CA PRO A 99 14.26 22.37 9.03
C PRO A 99 13.17 23.04 9.89
N VAL A 100 13.09 24.37 9.89
CA VAL A 100 12.01 25.10 10.58
C VAL A 100 10.72 25.04 9.75
N GLU A 101 10.82 25.09 8.42
CA GLU A 101 9.67 25.00 7.52
C GLU A 101 9.22 23.55 7.28
N PHE A 102 10.16 22.60 7.24
CA PHE A 102 9.90 21.18 6.94
C PHE A 102 10.31 20.22 8.07
N PRO A 103 9.88 20.44 9.32
CA PRO A 103 10.34 19.66 10.47
C PRO A 103 9.98 18.17 10.37
N PHE A 104 8.83 17.84 9.77
CA PHE A 104 8.43 16.44 9.57
C PHE A 104 9.31 15.72 8.54
N MET A 105 9.65 16.37 7.42
CA MET A 105 10.54 15.75 6.43
C MET A 105 11.88 15.42 7.06
N HIS A 106 12.49 16.37 7.76
CA HIS A 106 13.74 16.14 8.51
C HIS A 106 13.62 15.06 9.60
N HIS A 107 12.41 14.86 10.16
CA HIS A 107 12.17 13.80 11.13
C HIS A 107 12.16 12.39 10.52
N ILE A 108 11.65 12.24 9.28
CA ILE A 108 11.45 10.94 8.64
C ILE A 108 12.42 10.64 7.49
N LEU A 109 13.30 11.58 7.15
CA LEU A 109 14.03 11.56 5.87
C LEU A 109 14.89 10.30 5.69
N GLU A 110 15.59 9.88 6.74
CA GLU A 110 16.45 8.70 6.67
C GLU A 110 15.61 7.41 6.59
N GLU A 111 14.50 7.32 7.33
CA GLU A 111 13.55 6.21 7.20
C GLU A 111 12.95 6.15 5.78
N PHE A 112 12.69 7.32 5.16
CA PHE A 112 12.25 7.38 3.76
C PHE A 112 13.35 6.95 2.78
N ALA A 113 14.62 7.22 3.04
CA ALA A 113 15.70 6.82 2.13
C ALA A 113 15.93 5.29 2.15
N GLU A 114 15.77 4.67 3.32
CA GLU A 114 16.15 3.27 3.55
C GLU A 114 14.98 2.28 3.46
N HIS A 115 13.73 2.75 3.36
CA HIS A 115 12.59 1.84 3.43
C HIS A 115 12.48 0.84 2.27
N GLU A 116 11.99 -0.34 2.63
CA GLU A 116 11.46 -1.31 1.70
C GLU A 116 9.95 -1.09 1.52
N ASP A 117 9.53 -0.92 0.27
CA ASP A 117 8.14 -0.63 -0.10
C ASP A 117 7.15 -1.66 0.48
N ARG A 118 7.57 -2.93 0.49
CA ARG A 118 6.79 -4.04 1.01
C ARG A 118 6.60 -3.96 2.53
N ASP A 119 7.61 -3.47 3.26
CA ASP A 119 7.55 -3.31 4.70
C ASP A 119 6.70 -2.09 5.08
N GLN A 120 6.79 -1.00 4.31
CA GLN A 120 5.90 0.15 4.44
C GLN A 120 4.43 -0.25 4.23
N PHE A 121 4.15 -1.06 3.19
CA PHE A 121 2.81 -1.60 2.95
C PHE A 121 2.33 -2.48 4.12
N ALA A 122 3.17 -3.40 4.60
CA ALA A 122 2.82 -4.28 5.71
C ALA A 122 2.49 -3.50 6.99
N ALA A 123 3.31 -2.49 7.31
CA ALA A 123 3.10 -1.63 8.47
C ALA A 123 1.78 -0.84 8.36
N GLY A 124 1.49 -0.24 7.20
CA GLY A 124 0.23 0.48 6.99
C GLY A 124 -1.00 -0.43 7.06
N LEU A 125 -0.89 -1.66 6.54
CA LEU A 125 -1.94 -2.67 6.65
C LEU A 125 -2.18 -3.04 8.13
N ASP A 126 -1.12 -3.23 8.90
CA ASP A 126 -1.23 -3.57 10.32
C ASP A 126 -1.91 -2.45 11.13
N LEU A 127 -1.63 -1.18 10.82
CA LEU A 127 -2.34 -0.05 11.44
C LEU A 127 -3.85 -0.08 11.14
N LEU A 128 -4.23 -0.36 9.89
CA LEU A 128 -5.64 -0.49 9.50
C LEU A 128 -6.31 -1.68 10.19
N LEU A 129 -5.66 -2.85 10.19
CA LEU A 129 -6.18 -4.06 10.83
C LEU A 129 -6.27 -3.90 12.36
N ALA A 130 -5.34 -3.19 12.99
CA ALA A 130 -5.40 -2.87 14.41
C ALA A 130 -6.66 -2.06 14.73
N ARG A 131 -7.02 -1.08 13.90
CA ARG A 131 -8.27 -0.32 14.08
C ARG A 131 -9.52 -1.18 13.93
N LEU A 132 -9.52 -2.14 13.00
CA LEU A 132 -10.63 -3.09 12.84
C LEU A 132 -10.74 -4.04 14.04
N ARG A 133 -9.63 -4.54 14.56
CA ARG A 133 -9.61 -5.36 15.79
C ARG A 133 -10.15 -4.59 17.00
N LEU A 134 -9.75 -3.33 17.16
CA LEU A 134 -10.30 -2.46 18.20
C LEU A 134 -11.82 -2.24 18.07
N GLN A 135 -12.35 -2.30 16.85
CA GLN A 135 -13.78 -2.20 16.59
C GLN A 135 -14.53 -3.47 16.96
N ALA A 136 -13.92 -4.63 16.76
CA ALA A 136 -14.47 -5.94 17.11
C ALA A 136 -14.53 -6.17 18.62
N THR A 137 -13.64 -5.54 19.38
CA THR A 137 -13.58 -5.68 20.85
C THR A 137 -14.49 -4.71 21.61
N ARG A 138 -15.28 -3.88 20.90
CA ARG A 138 -16.24 -2.93 21.49
C ARG A 138 -17.66 -3.41 21.33
#